data_AF-A0AAE4VF11-F1
#
_entry.id   AF-A0AAE4VF11-F1
#
_cell.length_a   1.000
_cell.length_b   1.000
_cell.length_c   1.000
_cell.angle_alpha   90.00
_cell.angle_beta   90.00
_cell.angle_gamma   90.00
#
_symmetry.space_group_name_H-M   'P 1'
#
loop_
_entity.id
_entity.type
_entity.pdbx_description
1 polymer ?
#
loop_
_entity_poly.entity_id
_entity_poly.type
_entity_poly.pdbx_seq_one_letter_code
_entity_poly.pdbx_strand_id
1 'polypeptide(L)'
;MLITTDTVTEHPKGAGLASILTAGALPSTHAVVLPASRHRHILAIAEWGHLATDGLVTVWDSVAASRLADLTMVRPAVAAWVRASAGAKSMNGRQITGEINRVLLCDMPPYPLLASQPRDSWPRFLAAWTALQPWRAVTPLWAATKILSITSDTT
;
A
#
# COMPACT_ATOMS: atom_id res chain seq x y z
N MET A 1 8.96 -11.02 -0.78
CA MET A 1 9.60 -12.09 -1.55
C MET A 1 8.73 -12.40 -2.74
N LEU A 2 9.34 -12.65 -3.90
CA LEU A 2 8.65 -13.12 -5.10
C LEU A 2 9.09 -14.57 -5.35
N ILE A 3 8.12 -15.45 -5.55
CA ILE A 3 8.34 -16.84 -5.96
C ILE A 3 7.86 -16.94 -7.39
N THR A 4 8.67 -17.55 -8.23
CA THR A 4 8.32 -17.99 -9.59
C THR A 4 8.51 -19.50 -9.68
N THR A 5 8.18 -20.12 -10.81
CA THR A 5 8.42 -21.55 -11.03
C THR A 5 9.89 -21.95 -10.86
N ASP A 6 10.81 -21.03 -11.19
CA ASP A 6 12.22 -21.37 -11.34
C ASP A 6 13.11 -20.65 -10.31
N THR A 7 12.61 -19.58 -9.67
CA THR A 7 13.41 -18.73 -8.79
C THR A 7 12.61 -18.21 -7.59
N VAL A 8 13.34 -17.97 -6.50
CA VAL A 8 12.85 -17.24 -5.33
C VAL A 8 13.71 -16.00 -5.18
N THR A 9 13.09 -14.81 -5.24
CA THR A 9 13.77 -13.52 -5.08
C THR A 9 13.34 -12.85 -3.79
N GLU A 10 14.29 -12.58 -2.91
CA GLU A 10 14.03 -11.81 -1.70
C GLU A 10 13.96 -10.32 -2.02
N HIS A 11 12.94 -9.66 -1.46
CA HIS A 11 12.73 -8.23 -1.57
C HIS A 11 12.72 -7.65 -0.15
N PRO A 12 13.87 -7.25 0.39
CA PRO A 12 13.98 -6.71 1.74
C PRO A 12 13.04 -5.52 1.90
N LYS A 13 12.24 -5.52 2.99
CA LYS A 13 11.23 -4.48 3.27
C LYS A 13 10.22 -4.25 2.13
N GLY A 14 10.02 -5.23 1.24
CA GLY A 14 9.12 -5.11 0.09
C GLY A 14 9.62 -4.20 -1.04
N ALA A 15 10.90 -3.79 -1.02
CA ALA A 15 11.49 -2.96 -2.05
C ALA A 15 11.35 -3.60 -3.44
N GLY A 16 10.80 -2.87 -4.41
CA GLY A 16 10.57 -3.37 -5.78
C GLY A 16 9.36 -4.29 -5.96
N LEU A 17 8.70 -4.75 -4.89
CA LEU A 17 7.44 -5.50 -5.04
C LEU A 17 6.28 -4.60 -5.48
N ALA A 18 6.31 -3.32 -5.11
CA ALA A 18 5.26 -2.38 -5.47
C ALA A 18 5.14 -2.21 -7.00
N SER A 19 6.26 -2.11 -7.72
CA SER A 19 6.24 -2.00 -9.18
C SER A 19 5.70 -3.27 -9.84
N ILE A 20 6.07 -4.45 -9.31
CA ILE A 20 5.59 -5.74 -9.81
C ILE A 20 4.08 -5.88 -9.59
N LEU A 21 3.61 -5.59 -8.37
CA LEU A 21 2.22 -5.74 -7.99
C LEU A 21 1.30 -4.67 -8.59
N THR A 22 1.83 -3.51 -9.00
CA THR A 22 1.07 -2.48 -9.72
C THR A 22 1.05 -2.71 -11.23
N ALA A 23 1.93 -3.55 -11.77
CA ALA A 23 1.98 -3.84 -13.20
C ALA A 23 0.74 -4.62 -13.71
N GLY A 24 0.06 -5.36 -12.84
CA GLY A 24 -1.15 -6.08 -13.20
C GLY A 24 -1.42 -7.30 -12.31
N ALA A 25 -2.28 -8.19 -12.81
CA ALA A 25 -2.57 -9.46 -12.15
C ALA A 25 -1.30 -10.32 -12.06
N LEU A 26 -1.12 -11.04 -10.94
CA LEU A 26 -0.03 -12.00 -10.83
C LEU A 26 -0.31 -13.19 -11.75
N PRO A 27 0.66 -13.61 -12.59
CA PRO A 27 0.51 -14.83 -13.37
C PRO A 27 0.30 -16.05 -12.48
N SER A 28 -0.29 -17.12 -13.03
CA SER A 28 -0.45 -18.43 -12.38
C SER A 28 0.87 -19.17 -12.13
N THR A 29 2.01 -18.52 -12.39
CA THR A 29 3.37 -18.99 -12.14
C THR A 29 4.11 -18.13 -11.12
N HIS A 30 3.46 -17.11 -10.56
CA HIS A 30 4.05 -16.15 -9.63
C HIS A 30 3.27 -16.11 -8.32
N ALA A 31 3.96 -16.12 -7.19
CA ALA A 31 3.37 -15.94 -5.88
C ALA A 31 4.17 -14.89 -5.12
N VAL A 32 3.49 -13.96 -4.45
CA VAL A 32 4.15 -12.94 -3.66
C VAL A 32 3.89 -13.19 -2.18
N VAL A 33 4.96 -13.20 -1.40
CA VAL A 33 4.90 -13.33 0.05
C VAL A 33 5.40 -12.04 0.67
N LEU A 34 4.54 -11.37 1.42
CA LEU A 34 4.85 -10.11 2.09
C LEU A 34 4.45 -10.16 3.58
N PRO A 35 5.41 -10.41 4.48
CA PRO A 35 5.17 -10.27 5.91
C PRO A 35 4.96 -8.79 6.25
N ALA A 36 3.84 -8.46 6.88
CA ALA A 36 3.56 -7.12 7.40
C ALA A 36 3.71 -7.03 8.94
N SER A 37 3.80 -8.16 9.61
CA SER A 37 4.05 -8.32 11.04
C SER A 37 5.23 -9.26 11.30
N ARG A 38 5.69 -9.33 12.56
CA ARG A 38 6.93 -10.05 12.92
C ARG A 38 6.82 -11.57 12.96
N HIS A 39 5.62 -12.16 12.85
CA HIS A 39 5.47 -13.62 12.98
C HIS A 39 4.32 -14.20 12.16
N ARG A 40 4.65 -15.13 11.26
CA ARG A 40 3.88 -16.34 10.86
C ARG A 40 4.62 -17.13 9.77
N HIS A 41 4.33 -18.42 9.65
CA HIS A 41 4.76 -19.30 8.55
C HIS A 41 3.99 -18.98 7.26
N ILE A 42 4.19 -17.79 6.68
CA ILE A 42 3.42 -17.31 5.51
C ILE A 42 3.74 -18.14 4.25
N LEU A 43 4.94 -18.73 4.17
CA LEU A 43 5.34 -19.59 3.04
C LEU A 43 4.43 -20.81 2.85
N ALA A 44 3.93 -21.38 3.94
CA ALA A 44 3.11 -22.59 3.89
C ALA A 44 1.74 -22.36 3.23
N ILE A 45 1.30 -21.11 3.12
CA ILE A 45 0.02 -20.71 2.56
C ILE A 45 0.17 -19.93 1.25
N ALA A 46 1.38 -19.86 0.68
CA ALA A 46 1.62 -19.12 -0.55
C ALA A 46 1.03 -19.87 -1.76
N GLU A 47 0.26 -19.16 -2.58
CA GLU A 47 -0.41 -19.72 -3.77
C GLU A 47 -0.07 -18.92 -5.03
N TRP A 48 0.01 -19.60 -6.17
CA TRP A 48 0.23 -18.96 -7.46
C TRP A 48 -0.91 -18.00 -7.81
N GLY A 49 -0.58 -16.85 -8.39
CA GLY A 49 -1.54 -15.76 -8.67
C GLY A 49 -1.99 -14.98 -7.44
N HIS A 50 -1.40 -15.24 -6.26
CA HIS A 50 -1.84 -14.64 -4.99
C HIS A 50 -0.75 -13.82 -4.30
N LEU A 51 -1.21 -12.86 -3.50
CA LEU A 51 -0.43 -12.23 -2.44
C LEU A 51 -0.75 -12.92 -1.11
N ALA A 52 0.26 -13.53 -0.50
CA ALA A 52 0.21 -14.05 0.85
C ALA A 52 0.83 -13.04 1.83
N THR A 53 0.08 -12.68 2.87
CA THR A 53 0.51 -11.86 4.00
C THR A 53 0.07 -12.50 5.32
N ASP A 54 0.21 -11.81 6.44
CA ASP A 54 0.03 -12.36 7.80
C ASP A 54 -1.34 -13.04 8.01
N GLY A 55 -1.40 -14.35 7.74
CA GLY A 55 -2.62 -15.14 7.86
C GLY A 55 -3.69 -14.84 6.79
N LEU A 56 -3.33 -14.17 5.70
CA LEU A 56 -4.25 -13.85 4.61
C LEU A 56 -3.60 -14.19 3.27
N VAL A 57 -4.35 -14.90 2.42
CA VAL A 57 -4.02 -15.13 1.02
C VAL A 57 -5.10 -14.47 0.20
N THR A 58 -4.73 -13.58 -0.72
CA THR A 58 -5.68 -12.90 -1.60
C THR A 58 -5.26 -13.07 -3.04
N VAL A 59 -6.24 -13.36 -3.91
CA VAL A 59 -6.02 -13.32 -5.36
C VAL A 59 -5.49 -11.94 -5.71
N TRP A 60 -4.42 -11.89 -6.49
CA TRP A 60 -3.87 -10.63 -6.99
C TRP A 60 -4.28 -10.43 -8.45
N ASP A 61 -5.48 -9.91 -8.64
CA ASP A 61 -6.05 -9.59 -9.94
C ASP A 61 -5.73 -8.16 -10.39
N SER A 62 -6.23 -7.76 -11.57
CA SER A 62 -6.06 -6.41 -12.11
C SER A 62 -6.71 -5.33 -11.24
N VAL A 63 -7.76 -5.67 -10.50
CA VAL A 63 -8.45 -4.75 -9.58
C VAL A 63 -7.59 -4.50 -8.35
N ALA A 64 -6.98 -5.54 -7.78
CA ALA A 64 -6.01 -5.43 -6.70
C ALA A 64 -4.79 -4.61 -7.11
N ALA A 65 -4.24 -4.87 -8.30
CA ALA A 65 -3.14 -4.08 -8.85
C ALA A 65 -3.49 -2.59 -9.00
N SER A 66 -4.68 -2.30 -9.54
CA SER A 66 -5.18 -0.94 -9.72
C SER A 66 -5.39 -0.22 -8.38
N ARG A 67 -5.91 -0.91 -7.36
CA ARG A 67 -6.03 -0.36 -6.00
C ARG A 67 -4.67 -0.04 -5.38
N LEU A 68 -3.66 -0.88 -5.60
CA LEU A 68 -2.31 -0.56 -5.15
C LEU A 68 -1.77 0.68 -5.88
N ALA A 69 -2.01 0.80 -7.18
CA ALA A 69 -1.61 1.98 -7.95
C ALA A 69 -2.29 3.26 -7.40
N ASP A 70 -3.58 3.19 -7.10
CA ASP A 70 -4.33 4.27 -6.46
C ASP A 70 -3.72 4.65 -5.10
N LEU A 71 -3.35 3.67 -4.27
CA LEU A 71 -2.69 3.94 -2.99
C LEU A 71 -1.32 4.61 -3.19
N THR A 72 -0.52 4.14 -4.15
CA THR A 72 0.79 4.73 -4.45
C THR A 72 0.69 6.15 -4.97
N MET A 73 -0.43 6.51 -5.61
CA MET A 73 -0.72 7.88 -6.06
C MET A 73 -1.21 8.78 -4.91
N VAL A 74 -2.11 8.30 -4.05
CA VAL A 74 -2.72 9.12 -2.97
C VAL A 74 -1.78 9.33 -1.79
N ARG A 75 -0.97 8.33 -1.43
CA ARG A 75 -0.14 8.38 -0.22
C ARG A 75 0.87 9.52 -0.18
N PRO A 76 1.61 9.85 -1.27
CA PRO A 76 2.52 10.99 -1.27
C PRO A 76 1.82 12.32 -0.96
N ALA A 77 0.62 12.55 -1.50
CA ALA A 77 -0.17 13.75 -1.22
C ALA A 77 -0.56 13.85 0.26
N VAL A 78 -1.03 12.74 0.85
CA VAL A 78 -1.31 12.65 2.29
C VAL A 78 -0.05 12.92 3.11
N ALA A 79 1.07 12.29 2.75
CA ALA A 79 2.32 12.42 3.46
C ALA A 79 2.87 13.85 3.42
N ALA A 80 2.81 14.51 2.27
CA ALA A 80 3.20 15.91 2.12
C ALA A 80 2.31 16.83 2.98
N TRP A 81 1.00 16.64 2.94
CA TRP A 81 0.06 17.42 3.75
C TRP A 81 0.26 17.24 5.26
N VAL A 82 0.43 15.99 5.73
CA VAL A 82 0.72 15.72 7.16
C VAL A 82 2.04 16.37 7.55
N ARG A 83 3.10 16.23 6.75
CA ARG A 83 4.42 16.82 7.05
C ARG A 83 4.37 18.36 7.08
N ALA A 84 3.61 19.00 6.18
CA ALA A 84 3.40 20.44 6.22
C ALA A 84 2.74 20.90 7.54
N SER A 85 1.82 20.09 8.09
CA SER A 85 1.20 20.37 9.39
C SER A 85 2.05 19.95 10.60
N ALA A 86 3.03 19.05 10.41
CA ALA A 86 3.83 18.46 11.47
C ALA A 86 4.80 19.47 12.10
N GLY A 87 5.34 20.40 11.32
CA GLY A 87 6.25 21.45 11.80
C GLY A 87 5.59 22.37 12.84
N ALA A 88 4.32 22.72 12.62
CA ALA A 88 3.55 23.53 13.57
C ALA A 88 3.20 22.77 14.87
N LYS A 89 3.18 21.43 14.83
CA LYS A 89 2.77 20.56 15.95
C LYS A 89 3.95 19.86 16.65
N SER A 90 5.19 20.15 16.25
CA SER A 90 6.41 19.49 16.76
C SER A 90 6.32 17.96 16.77
N MET A 91 5.78 17.38 15.68
CA MET A 91 5.59 15.92 15.59
C MET A 91 6.89 15.21 15.22
N ASN A 92 7.20 14.10 15.90
CA ASN A 92 8.30 13.22 15.54
C ASN A 92 7.94 12.27 14.38
N GLY A 93 8.95 11.57 13.82
CA GLY A 93 8.75 10.68 12.67
C GLY A 93 7.73 9.54 12.90
N ARG A 94 7.62 9.02 14.12
CA ARG A 94 6.63 8.00 14.47
C ARG A 94 5.21 8.57 14.47
N GLN A 95 5.03 9.78 15.02
CA GLN A 95 3.76 10.49 15.03
C GLN A 95 3.33 10.84 13.60
N ILE A 96 4.25 11.30 12.74
CA ILE A 96 3.98 11.56 11.32
C ILE A 96 3.48 10.30 10.63
N THR A 97 4.17 9.17 10.81
CA THR A 97 3.77 7.89 10.21
C THR A 97 2.40 7.43 10.69
N GLY A 98 2.13 7.58 11.99
CA GLY A 98 0.84 7.27 12.60
C GLY A 98 -0.29 8.13 12.04
N GLU A 99 -0.05 9.43 11.88
CA GLU A 99 -1.03 10.37 11.34
C GLU A 99 -1.32 10.14 9.86
N ILE A 100 -0.30 9.85 9.04
CA ILE A 100 -0.49 9.44 7.64
C ILE A 100 -1.41 8.22 7.57
N ASN A 101 -1.15 7.20 8.38
CA ASN A 101 -1.98 6.00 8.40
C ASN A 101 -3.41 6.31 8.89
N ARG A 102 -3.56 7.16 9.91
CA ARG A 102 -4.87 7.59 10.42
C ARG A 102 -5.69 8.26 9.33
N VAL A 103 -5.09 9.18 8.58
CA VAL A 103 -5.75 9.92 7.49
C VAL A 103 -6.12 8.99 6.35
N LEU A 104 -5.23 8.08 5.95
CA LEU A 104 -5.50 7.11 4.89
C LEU A 104 -6.61 6.11 5.23
N LEU A 105 -6.90 5.90 6.52
CA LEU A 105 -8.00 5.05 7.00
C LEU A 105 -9.37 5.75 7.02
N CYS A 106 -9.42 7.07 6.82
CA CYS A 106 -10.70 7.78 6.78
C CYS A 106 -11.52 7.40 5.55
N ASP A 107 -12.83 7.23 5.73
CA ASP A 107 -13.77 6.94 4.64
C ASP A 107 -13.78 8.05 3.59
N MET A 108 -13.62 9.31 4.01
CA MET A 108 -13.49 10.43 3.09
C MET A 108 -12.16 11.17 3.31
N PRO A 109 -11.54 11.71 2.24
CA PRO A 109 -10.38 12.54 2.41
C PRO A 109 -10.76 13.80 3.18
N PRO A 110 -9.96 14.24 4.16
CA PRO A 110 -10.17 15.52 4.81
C PRO A 110 -10.25 16.65 3.78
N TYR A 111 -11.25 17.52 3.88
CA TYR A 111 -11.39 18.64 2.94
C TYR A 111 -10.11 19.49 2.80
N PRO A 112 -9.36 19.82 3.88
CA PRO A 112 -8.10 20.56 3.74
C PRO A 112 -7.02 19.82 2.94
N LEU A 113 -7.03 18.49 2.94
CA LEU A 113 -6.15 17.68 2.10
C LEU A 113 -6.61 17.73 0.64
N LEU A 114 -7.91 17.59 0.39
CA LEU A 114 -8.45 17.69 -0.98
C LEU A 114 -8.21 19.09 -1.57
N ALA A 115 -8.42 20.13 -0.76
CA ALA A 115 -8.24 21.53 -1.14
C ALA A 115 -6.76 21.90 -1.41
N SER A 116 -5.80 21.11 -0.95
CA SER A 116 -4.38 21.31 -1.29
C SER A 116 -3.98 20.68 -2.62
N GLN A 117 -4.88 19.92 -3.27
CA GLN A 117 -4.64 19.33 -4.59
C GLN A 117 -5.14 20.25 -5.72
N PRO A 118 -4.50 20.22 -6.91
CA PRO A 118 -5.02 20.90 -8.10
C PRO A 118 -6.47 20.51 -8.39
N ARG A 119 -7.35 21.49 -8.69
CA ARG A 119 -8.78 21.23 -8.87
C ARG A 119 -9.08 20.18 -9.95
N ASP A 120 -8.30 20.17 -11.02
CA ASP A 120 -8.46 19.22 -12.13
C ASP A 120 -8.12 17.77 -11.73
N SER A 121 -7.36 17.56 -10.64
CA SER A 121 -7.04 16.22 -10.15
C SER A 121 -8.07 15.68 -9.15
N TRP A 122 -9.02 16.49 -8.68
CA TRP A 122 -9.99 16.09 -7.67
C TRP A 122 -10.81 14.85 -8.05
N PRO A 123 -11.36 14.73 -9.29
CA PRO A 123 -12.13 13.54 -9.65
C PRO A 123 -11.28 12.26 -9.55
N ARG A 124 -10.03 12.31 -10.01
CA ARG A 124 -9.09 11.18 -9.93
C ARG A 124 -8.72 10.86 -8.48
N PHE A 125 -8.46 11.87 -7.66
CA PHE A 125 -8.12 11.69 -6.25
C PHE A 125 -9.27 11.05 -5.46
N LEU A 126 -10.51 11.52 -5.67
CA LEU A 126 -11.70 10.98 -5.03
C LEU A 126 -12.03 9.56 -5.50
N ALA A 127 -11.87 9.28 -6.80
CA ALA A 127 -12.02 7.94 -7.34
C ALA A 127 -11.02 6.96 -6.71
N ALA A 128 -9.73 7.33 -6.68
CA ALA A 128 -8.69 6.53 -6.03
C ALA A 128 -8.97 6.33 -4.54
N TRP A 129 -9.37 7.38 -3.82
CA TRP A 129 -9.72 7.27 -2.40
C TRP A 129 -10.89 6.31 -2.13
N THR A 130 -11.87 6.31 -3.04
CA THR A 130 -13.05 5.42 -2.97
C THR A 130 -12.68 3.98 -3.33
N ALA A 131 -11.80 3.78 -4.30
CA ALA A 131 -11.33 2.45 -4.69
C ALA A 131 -10.63 1.69 -3.55
N LEU A 132 -10.06 2.43 -2.58
CA LEU A 132 -9.39 1.88 -1.40
C LEU A 132 -10.33 1.37 -0.29
N GLN A 133 -11.62 1.71 -0.30
CA GLN A 133 -12.53 1.32 0.79
C GLN A 133 -12.52 -0.19 1.11
N PRO A 134 -12.57 -1.10 0.12
CA PRO A 134 -12.59 -2.53 0.40
C PRO A 134 -11.33 -3.01 1.14
N TRP A 135 -10.19 -2.33 0.94
CA TRP A 135 -8.92 -2.72 1.58
C TRP A 135 -8.79 -2.19 3.00
N ARG A 136 -9.45 -1.08 3.36
CA ARG A 136 -9.41 -0.52 4.73
C ARG A 136 -10.03 -1.44 5.77
N ALA A 137 -11.01 -2.25 5.37
CA ALA A 137 -11.66 -3.22 6.24
C ALA A 137 -10.82 -4.50 6.48
N VAL A 138 -9.79 -4.75 5.64
CA VAL A 138 -8.99 -5.98 5.69
C VAL A 138 -7.63 -5.67 6.32
N THR A 139 -7.56 -5.76 7.65
CA THR A 139 -6.37 -5.37 8.44
C THR A 139 -5.04 -5.96 7.96
N PRO A 140 -4.91 -7.28 7.65
CA PRO A 140 -3.65 -7.84 7.18
C PRO A 140 -3.23 -7.29 5.81
N LEU A 141 -4.20 -7.12 4.91
CA LEU A 141 -3.97 -6.55 3.58
C LEU A 141 -3.54 -5.08 3.69
N TRP A 142 -4.21 -4.28 4.52
CA TRP A 142 -3.82 -2.90 4.77
C TRP A 142 -2.43 -2.79 5.41
N ALA A 143 -2.06 -3.75 6.25
CA ALA A 143 -0.71 -3.83 6.81
C ALA A 143 0.35 -4.03 5.71
N ALA A 144 0.10 -4.96 4.79
CA ALA A 144 0.96 -5.24 3.64
C ALA A 144 1.11 -4.04 2.70
N THR A 145 -0.01 -3.37 2.38
CA THR A 145 0.00 -2.23 1.44
C THR A 145 0.76 -1.02 2.00
N LYS A 146 0.84 -0.86 3.33
CA LYS A 146 1.70 0.17 3.95
C LYS A 146 3.17 -0.05 3.63
N ILE A 147 3.63 -1.29 3.59
CA ILE A 147 5.02 -1.62 3.25
C ILE A 147 5.27 -1.36 1.77
N LEU A 148 4.33 -1.77 0.91
CA LEU A 148 4.43 -1.58 -0.54
C LEU A 148 4.37 -0.11 -0.97
N SER A 149 3.62 0.73 -0.24
CA SER A 149 3.42 2.14 -0.60
C SER A 149 4.44 3.10 0.03
N ILE A 150 5.33 2.61 0.89
CA ILE A 150 6.52 3.37 1.29
C ILE A 150 7.48 3.28 0.11
N THR A 151 7.36 4.23 -0.83
CA THR A 151 8.38 4.48 -1.84
C THR A 151 9.71 4.64 -1.11
N SER A 152 10.74 3.97 -1.59
CA SER A 152 12.09 4.01 -1.05
C SER A 152 12.63 5.45 -1.08
N ASP A 153 12.36 6.23 -0.03
CA ASP A 153 13.17 7.38 0.38
C ASP A 153 14.51 6.81 0.88
N THR A 154 15.31 6.29 -0.05
CA THR A 154 16.72 5.95 0.15
C THR A 154 17.43 6.28 -1.14
N THR A 155 17.71 7.58 -1.30
CA THR A 155 18.97 8.08 -1.87
C THR A 155 19.70 8.79 -0.75
#